data_AF-A0A060BTN0-F1
#
_entry.id   AF-A0A060BTN0-F1
#
_cell.length_a   1.000
_cell.length_b   1.000
_cell.length_c   1.000
_cell.angle_alpha   90.00
_cell.angle_beta   90.00
_cell.angle_gamma   90.00
#
_symmetry.space_group_name_H-M   'P 1'
#
loop_
_entity.id
_entity.type
_entity.pdbx_description
1 polymer ?
#
loop_
_entity_poly.entity_id
_entity_poly.type
_entity_poly.pdbx_seq_one_letter_code
_entity_poly.pdbx_strand_id
1 'polypeptide(L)'
;MDAMVGTNFDVICADAMAAGITGFDLEQAYQAAWRNASARSRDPRHGRHEILEAIRRGYVDASVPESVSWTLEGAINDAGAAAMARQLARHARGERASDLRAQAQFLASRARAVTALWDGEVGFFRPRNHDGTWADEPCDPRLWGGGHTETNAWGSRFSIPHDGGL
;
A
#
# COMPACT_ATOMS: atom_id res chain seq x y z
N MET A 1 -7.39 6.60 -15.16
CA MET A 1 -7.03 5.49 -16.06
C MET A 1 -7.00 4.27 -15.17
N ASP A 2 -7.87 3.30 -15.42
CA ASP A 2 -7.97 2.07 -14.64
C ASP A 2 -7.35 0.98 -15.50
N ALA A 3 -6.06 0.72 -15.26
CA ALA A 3 -5.27 -0.18 -16.10
C ALA A 3 -4.27 -1.00 -15.27
N MET A 4 -3.85 -0.51 -14.09
CA MET A 4 -2.88 -1.14 -13.21
C MET A 4 -3.25 -0.89 -11.74
N VAL A 5 -2.75 -1.74 -10.85
CA VAL A 5 -2.97 -1.64 -9.39
C VAL A 5 -2.16 -0.52 -8.73
N GLY A 6 -2.59 -0.14 -7.52
CA GLY A 6 -1.88 0.82 -6.67
C GLY A 6 -2.16 2.29 -6.99
N THR A 7 -1.54 3.18 -6.22
CA THR A 7 -1.57 4.64 -6.42
C THR A 7 -0.16 5.18 -6.56
N ASN A 8 0.65 4.54 -7.43
CA ASN A 8 2.12 4.64 -7.49
C ASN A 8 2.69 6.03 -7.79
N PHE A 9 1.83 7.00 -8.15
CA PHE A 9 2.22 8.40 -8.15
C PHE A 9 2.63 8.88 -6.73
N ASP A 10 2.03 8.32 -5.67
CA ASP A 10 2.35 8.65 -4.28
C ASP A 10 3.83 8.40 -3.96
N VAL A 11 4.38 7.26 -4.39
CA VAL A 11 5.81 6.91 -4.15
C VAL A 11 6.76 7.73 -5.04
N ILE A 12 6.35 8.09 -6.26
CA ILE A 12 7.13 9.00 -7.12
C ILE A 12 7.27 10.37 -6.45
N CYS A 13 6.17 10.93 -5.92
CA CYS A 13 6.22 12.18 -5.16
C CYS A 13 7.08 12.06 -3.90
N ALA A 14 6.98 10.94 -3.18
CA ALA A 14 7.78 10.70 -1.99
C ALA A 14 9.29 10.66 -2.30
N ASP A 15 9.69 9.99 -3.38
CA ASP A 15 11.08 9.94 -3.82
C ASP A 15 11.60 11.32 -4.25
N ALA A 16 10.82 12.04 -5.06
CA ALA A 16 11.16 13.41 -5.45
C ALA A 16 11.34 14.34 -4.23
N MET A 17 10.46 14.23 -3.23
CA MET A 17 10.57 14.95 -1.96
C MET A 17 11.84 14.58 -1.17
N ALA A 18 12.18 13.30 -1.12
CA ALA A 18 13.39 12.81 -0.45
C ALA A 18 14.67 13.28 -1.14
N ALA A 19 14.67 13.33 -2.48
CA ALA A 19 15.76 13.86 -3.30
C ALA A 19 15.88 15.39 -3.26
N GLY A 20 14.96 16.08 -2.57
CA GLY A 20 14.93 17.55 -2.52
C GLY A 20 14.54 18.21 -3.84
N ILE A 21 13.93 17.47 -4.75
CA ILE A 21 13.40 18.00 -6.01
C ILE A 21 12.23 18.92 -5.66
N THR A 22 12.34 20.17 -6.09
CA THR A 22 11.29 21.19 -5.93
C THR A 22 10.68 21.52 -7.30
N GLY A 23 9.49 22.14 -7.31
CA GLY A 23 8.77 22.47 -8.55
C GLY A 23 7.33 21.96 -8.61
N PHE A 24 6.86 21.28 -7.56
CA PHE A 24 5.46 20.91 -7.37
C PHE A 24 5.03 21.17 -5.93
N ASP A 25 3.71 21.25 -5.70
CA ASP A 25 3.14 21.47 -4.38
C ASP A 25 3.24 20.18 -3.55
N LEU A 26 4.25 20.13 -2.67
CA LEU A 26 4.54 18.98 -1.81
C LEU A 26 3.40 18.69 -0.82
N GLU A 27 2.73 19.74 -0.34
CA GLU A 27 1.61 19.60 0.59
C GLU A 27 0.42 18.99 -0.15
N GLN A 28 0.10 19.49 -1.35
CA GLN A 28 -0.96 18.93 -2.18
C GLN A 28 -0.68 17.48 -2.59
N ALA A 29 0.57 17.16 -2.94
CA ALA A 29 1.00 15.79 -3.25
C ALA A 29 0.76 14.86 -2.05
N TYR A 30 1.15 15.29 -0.85
CA TYR A 30 0.88 14.53 0.37
C TYR A 30 -0.62 14.38 0.67
N GLN A 31 -1.42 15.44 0.50
CA GLN A 31 -2.87 15.37 0.71
C GLN A 31 -3.54 14.37 -0.24
N ALA A 32 -3.08 14.29 -1.49
CA ALA A 32 -3.55 13.31 -2.46
C ALA A 32 -3.22 11.87 -2.01
N ALA A 33 -1.97 11.61 -1.60
CA ALA A 33 -1.54 10.32 -1.08
C ALA A 33 -2.30 9.92 0.19
N TRP A 34 -2.49 10.87 1.12
CA TRP A 34 -3.30 10.68 2.32
C TRP A 34 -4.74 10.30 1.98
N ARG A 35 -5.36 10.98 1.01
CA ARG A 35 -6.71 10.67 0.55
C ARG A 35 -6.80 9.27 -0.06
N ASN A 36 -5.85 8.89 -0.90
CA ASN A 36 -5.76 7.55 -1.49
C ASN A 36 -5.69 6.46 -0.41
N ALA A 37 -4.98 6.72 0.69
CA ALA A 37 -4.81 5.80 1.80
C ALA A 37 -5.96 5.81 2.83
N SER A 38 -6.81 6.84 2.88
CA SER A 38 -7.78 7.02 3.98
C SER A 38 -9.23 7.13 3.56
N ALA A 39 -9.52 7.32 2.28
CA ALA A 39 -10.87 7.58 1.81
C ALA A 39 -11.20 6.79 0.55
N ARG A 40 -12.44 6.26 0.50
CA ARG A 40 -12.98 5.63 -0.69
C ARG A 40 -13.28 6.69 -1.76
N SER A 41 -12.89 6.42 -3.00
CA SER A 41 -13.33 7.21 -4.15
C SER A 41 -14.80 6.93 -4.50
N ARG A 42 -15.51 7.94 -5.00
CA ARG A 42 -16.86 7.77 -5.57
C ARG A 42 -16.83 7.11 -6.94
N ASP A 43 -15.74 7.29 -7.67
CA ASP A 43 -15.49 6.67 -8.96
C ASP A 43 -14.55 5.46 -8.73
N PRO A 44 -14.97 4.24 -9.04
CA PRO A 44 -14.18 3.03 -8.80
C PRO A 44 -12.84 3.02 -9.55
N ARG A 45 -12.68 3.84 -10.60
CA ARG A 45 -11.46 3.96 -11.40
C ARG A 45 -10.35 4.79 -10.73
N HIS A 46 -10.59 5.28 -9.51
CA HIS A 46 -9.67 6.15 -8.78
C HIS A 46 -9.49 5.66 -7.33
N GLY A 47 -8.30 5.90 -6.79
CA GLY A 47 -7.96 5.50 -5.42
C GLY A 47 -7.66 4.01 -5.29
N ARG A 48 -7.81 3.48 -4.09
CA ARG A 48 -7.48 2.10 -3.76
C ARG A 48 -8.74 1.26 -3.55
N HIS A 49 -8.77 0.06 -4.10
CA HIS A 49 -9.87 -0.89 -3.93
C HIS A 49 -9.99 -1.32 -2.47
N GLU A 50 -11.24 -1.45 -1.99
CA GLU A 50 -11.56 -1.85 -0.61
C GLU A 50 -10.80 -1.10 0.49
N ILE A 51 -10.45 0.17 0.27
CA ILE A 51 -9.53 0.86 1.18
C ILE A 51 -10.02 0.89 2.64
N LEU A 52 -11.32 1.01 2.88
CA LEU A 52 -11.87 1.09 4.25
C LEU A 52 -11.83 -0.26 4.96
N GLU A 53 -12.11 -1.32 4.22
CA GLU A 53 -12.05 -2.71 4.68
C GLU A 53 -10.59 -3.14 4.90
N ALA A 54 -9.71 -2.80 3.96
CA ALA A 54 -8.28 -3.06 4.05
C ALA A 54 -7.61 -2.32 5.22
N ILE A 55 -8.07 -1.12 5.59
CA ILE A 55 -7.61 -0.44 6.83
C ILE A 55 -7.87 -1.29 8.07
N ARG A 56 -9.05 -1.93 8.14
CA ARG A 56 -9.41 -2.75 9.30
C ARG A 56 -8.73 -4.10 9.30
N ARG A 57 -8.62 -4.72 8.13
CA ARG A 57 -8.18 -6.11 7.96
C ARG A 57 -6.67 -6.24 7.76
N GLY A 58 -6.02 -5.18 7.25
CA GLY A 58 -4.60 -5.16 6.89
C GLY A 58 -4.28 -5.58 5.46
N TYR A 59 -5.27 -6.08 4.71
CA TYR A 59 -5.12 -6.54 3.32
C TYR A 59 -6.44 -6.44 2.54
N VAL A 60 -6.33 -6.45 1.21
CA VAL A 60 -7.46 -6.51 0.28
C VAL A 60 -7.95 -7.96 0.15
N ASP A 61 -9.27 -8.15 0.17
CA ASP A 61 -9.89 -9.48 0.17
C ASP A 61 -9.62 -10.25 -1.12
N ALA A 62 -9.47 -11.57 -1.04
CA ALA A 62 -9.27 -12.42 -2.20
C ALA A 62 -10.40 -12.39 -3.25
N SER A 63 -11.62 -11.97 -2.90
CA SER A 63 -12.70 -11.74 -3.87
C SER A 63 -12.43 -10.57 -4.81
N VAL A 64 -11.51 -9.66 -4.46
CA VAL A 64 -11.02 -8.63 -5.35
C VAL A 64 -9.92 -9.25 -6.24
N PRO A 65 -10.05 -9.16 -7.58
CA PRO A 65 -8.98 -9.57 -8.48
C PRO A 65 -7.68 -8.86 -8.11
N GLU A 66 -6.56 -9.60 -8.13
CA GLU A 66 -5.23 -9.04 -7.89
C GLU A 66 -5.03 -8.50 -6.47
N SER A 67 -5.76 -9.05 -5.50
CA SER A 67 -5.76 -8.65 -4.08
C SER A 67 -4.39 -8.60 -3.41
N VAL A 68 -3.49 -9.53 -3.73
CA VAL A 68 -2.12 -9.54 -3.21
C VAL A 68 -1.35 -8.35 -3.76
N SER A 69 -1.43 -8.12 -5.07
CA SER A 69 -0.81 -6.96 -5.72
C SER A 69 -1.36 -5.64 -5.22
N TRP A 70 -2.68 -5.49 -5.07
CA TRP A 70 -3.28 -4.30 -4.46
C TRP A 70 -2.77 -4.03 -3.03
N THR A 71 -2.58 -5.10 -2.25
CA THR A 71 -2.07 -4.98 -0.88
C THR A 71 -0.60 -4.59 -0.86
N LEU A 72 0.25 -5.24 -1.66
CA LEU A 72 1.69 -4.95 -1.75
C LEU A 72 1.96 -3.53 -2.26
N GLU A 73 1.34 -3.15 -3.37
CA GLU A 73 1.47 -1.79 -3.92
C GLU A 73 0.92 -0.75 -2.92
N GLY A 74 -0.22 -1.03 -2.28
CA GLY A 74 -0.76 -0.19 -1.23
C GLY A 74 0.23 0.05 -0.08
N ALA A 75 0.97 -0.99 0.32
CA ALA A 75 1.97 -0.91 1.38
C ALA A 75 3.19 -0.06 1.00
N ILE A 76 3.69 -0.19 -0.24
CA ILE A 76 4.78 0.66 -0.76
C ILE A 76 4.35 2.13 -0.77
N ASN A 77 3.13 2.41 -1.26
CA ASN A 77 2.61 3.76 -1.30
C ASN A 77 2.36 4.33 0.11
N ASP A 78 1.92 3.50 1.06
CA ASP A 78 1.79 3.91 2.47
C ASP A 78 3.15 4.24 3.09
N ALA A 79 4.20 3.48 2.78
CA ALA A 79 5.56 3.79 3.23
C ALA A 79 6.07 5.12 2.67
N GLY A 80 5.85 5.38 1.38
CA GLY A 80 6.17 6.65 0.73
C GLY A 80 5.40 7.82 1.35
N ALA A 81 4.08 7.68 1.52
CA ALA A 81 3.25 8.69 2.16
C ALA A 81 3.64 8.96 3.63
N ALA A 82 4.04 7.93 4.37
CA ALA A 82 4.56 8.08 5.72
C ALA A 82 5.87 8.90 5.74
N ALA A 83 6.74 8.70 4.75
CA ALA A 83 7.98 9.48 4.61
C ALA A 83 7.67 10.96 4.30
N MET A 84 6.75 11.22 3.37
CA MET A 84 6.28 12.58 3.07
C MET A 84 5.71 13.27 4.31
N ALA A 85 4.83 12.60 5.06
CA ALA A 85 4.23 13.11 6.28
C ALA A 85 5.30 13.48 7.34
N ARG A 86 6.31 12.61 7.54
CA ARG A 86 7.43 12.88 8.45
C ARG A 86 8.25 14.09 8.01
N GLN A 87 8.46 14.27 6.71
CA GLN A 87 9.19 15.40 6.17
C GLN A 87 8.43 16.72 6.40
N LEU A 88 7.15 16.76 6.07
CA LEU A 88 6.31 17.93 6.32
C LEU A 88 6.22 18.25 7.82
N ALA A 89 6.14 17.23 8.69
CA ALA A 89 6.08 17.41 10.14
C ALA A 89 7.31 18.10 10.74
N ARG A 90 8.48 18.06 10.07
CA ARG A 90 9.69 18.77 10.51
C ARG A 90 9.58 20.28 10.36
N HIS A 91 8.74 20.76 9.45
CA HIS A 91 8.57 22.17 9.14
C HIS A 91 7.23 22.75 9.65
N ALA A 92 6.27 21.88 9.97
CA ALA A 92 4.99 22.28 10.55
C ALA A 92 5.09 22.66 12.04
N ARG A 93 4.07 23.38 12.54
CA ARG A 93 3.92 23.75 13.95
C ARG A 93 2.50 23.47 14.45
N GLY A 94 2.34 23.43 15.78
CA GLY A 94 1.03 23.26 16.43
C GLY A 94 0.33 21.95 16.05
N GLU A 95 -1.00 22.03 15.94
CA GLU A 95 -1.88 20.91 15.60
C GLU A 95 -1.47 20.21 14.31
N ARG A 96 -1.11 20.97 13.27
CA ARG A 96 -0.70 20.39 11.98
C ARG A 96 0.51 19.45 12.11
N ALA A 97 1.48 19.80 12.97
CA ALA A 97 2.65 18.94 13.20
C ALA A 97 2.26 17.65 13.93
N SER A 98 1.30 17.72 14.86
CA SER A 98 0.77 16.55 15.56
C SER A 98 0.00 15.63 14.61
N ASP A 99 -0.86 16.20 13.76
CA ASP A 99 -1.62 15.44 12.77
C ASP A 99 -0.71 14.71 11.79
N LEU A 100 0.29 15.40 11.24
CA LEU A 100 1.25 14.80 10.32
C LEU A 100 2.02 13.63 10.95
N ARG A 101 2.38 13.74 12.24
CA ARG A 101 3.04 12.65 12.96
C ARG A 101 2.10 11.47 13.19
N ALA A 102 0.85 11.72 13.56
CA ALA A 102 -0.15 10.67 13.73
C ALA A 102 -0.44 9.95 12.40
N GLN A 103 -0.62 10.71 11.33
CA GLN A 103 -0.82 10.19 9.97
C GLN A 103 0.40 9.39 9.51
N ALA A 104 1.62 9.87 9.77
CA ALA A 104 2.85 9.14 9.46
C ALA A 104 2.94 7.79 10.19
N GLN A 105 2.55 7.73 11.47
CA GLN A 105 2.54 6.50 12.25
C GLN A 105 1.49 5.52 11.74
N PHE A 106 0.28 6.00 11.43
CA PHE A 106 -0.77 5.19 10.85
C PHE A 106 -0.35 4.56 9.51
N LEU A 107 0.21 5.37 8.60
CA LEU A 107 0.68 4.91 7.29
C LEU A 107 1.85 3.91 7.43
N ALA A 108 2.80 4.18 8.32
CA ALA A 108 3.92 3.26 8.57
C ALA A 108 3.44 1.92 9.15
N SER A 109 2.42 1.93 10.01
CA SER A 109 1.79 0.69 10.51
C SER A 109 1.14 -0.10 9.37
N ARG A 110 0.40 0.58 8.50
CA ARG A 110 -0.24 -0.04 7.34
C ARG A 110 0.75 -0.63 6.34
N ALA A 111 1.86 0.06 6.08
CA ALA A 111 2.92 -0.44 5.21
C ALA A 111 3.48 -1.81 5.66
N ARG A 112 3.37 -2.12 6.96
CA ARG A 112 3.76 -3.42 7.53
C ARG A 112 2.63 -4.44 7.55
N ALA A 113 1.37 -4.03 7.44
CA ALA A 113 0.23 -4.93 7.52
C ALA A 113 0.19 -5.99 6.40
N VAL A 114 0.95 -5.77 5.31
CA VAL A 114 1.13 -6.74 4.22
C VAL A 114 1.73 -8.08 4.68
N THR A 115 2.40 -8.11 5.85
CA THR A 115 2.85 -9.37 6.48
C THR A 115 1.69 -10.32 6.74
N ALA A 116 0.43 -9.83 6.80
CA ALA A 116 -0.76 -10.66 6.95
C ALA A 116 -1.02 -11.58 5.75
N LEU A 117 -0.43 -11.30 4.59
CA LEU A 117 -0.48 -12.15 3.40
C LEU A 117 0.74 -13.07 3.27
N TRP A 118 1.76 -12.92 4.12
CA TRP A 118 2.94 -13.77 4.08
C TRP A 118 2.64 -15.12 4.72
N ASP A 119 2.77 -16.18 3.94
CA ASP A 119 2.75 -17.55 4.44
C ASP A 119 4.18 -18.08 4.54
N GLY A 120 4.65 -18.28 5.78
CA GLY A 120 5.99 -18.77 6.05
C GLY A 120 6.22 -20.25 5.71
N GLU A 121 5.17 -21.06 5.59
CA GLU A 121 5.30 -22.49 5.26
C GLU A 121 5.61 -22.69 3.78
N VAL A 122 4.92 -21.94 2.90
CA VAL A 122 5.23 -21.94 1.46
C VAL A 122 6.28 -20.91 1.08
N GLY A 123 6.49 -19.90 1.92
CA GLY A 123 7.41 -18.78 1.73
C GLY A 123 6.93 -17.75 0.70
N PHE A 124 5.63 -17.51 0.54
CA PHE A 124 5.11 -16.58 -0.46
C PHE A 124 4.00 -15.70 0.10
N PHE A 125 3.76 -14.58 -0.58
CA PHE A 125 2.53 -13.81 -0.38
C PHE A 125 1.37 -14.52 -1.07
N ARG A 126 0.31 -14.80 -0.32
CA ARG A 126 -0.86 -15.55 -0.79
C ARG A 126 -2.14 -14.74 -0.65
N PRO A 127 -3.12 -14.92 -1.54
CA PRO A 127 -4.43 -14.29 -1.40
C PRO A 127 -5.16 -14.85 -0.18
N ARG A 128 -5.86 -13.96 0.53
CA ARG A 128 -6.51 -14.29 1.80
C ARG A 128 -7.97 -13.83 1.79
N ASN A 129 -8.86 -14.73 2.19
CA ASN A 129 -10.30 -14.47 2.28
C ASN A 129 -10.63 -13.58 3.47
N HIS A 130 -11.85 -13.05 3.49
CA HIS A 130 -12.33 -12.12 4.51
C HIS A 130 -12.26 -12.71 5.93
N ASP A 131 -12.45 -14.02 6.05
CA ASP A 131 -12.38 -14.77 7.30
C ASP A 131 -10.94 -15.10 7.73
N GLY A 132 -9.94 -14.73 6.94
CA GLY A 132 -8.53 -14.99 7.21
C GLY A 132 -8.03 -16.36 6.75
N THR A 133 -8.84 -17.16 6.04
CA THR A 133 -8.38 -18.40 5.39
C THR A 133 -7.62 -18.10 4.09
N TRP A 134 -6.74 -19.01 3.67
CA TRP A 134 -6.05 -18.90 2.38
C TRP A 134 -7.02 -19.20 1.24
N ALA A 135 -7.00 -18.39 0.18
CA ALA A 135 -7.94 -18.49 -0.92
C ALA A 135 -7.49 -19.47 -2.02
N ASP A 136 -6.24 -19.94 -1.97
CA ASP A 136 -5.58 -20.70 -3.02
C ASP A 136 -5.10 -22.07 -2.52
N GLU A 137 -5.92 -22.82 -1.78
CA GLU A 137 -5.52 -24.18 -1.34
C GLU A 137 -5.87 -25.27 -2.37
N PRO A 138 -4.91 -26.15 -2.75
CA PRO A 138 -3.48 -26.10 -2.41
C PRO A 138 -2.73 -25.00 -3.20
N CYS A 139 -1.74 -24.36 -2.55
CA CYS A 139 -0.99 -23.25 -3.16
C CYS A 139 -0.10 -23.74 -4.31
N ASP A 140 -0.24 -23.14 -5.49
CA ASP A 140 0.71 -23.28 -6.60
C ASP A 140 1.38 -21.92 -6.89
N PRO A 141 2.64 -21.70 -6.47
CA PRO A 141 3.30 -20.40 -6.63
C PRO A 141 3.64 -20.06 -8.08
N ARG A 142 3.43 -20.99 -9.02
CA ARG A 142 3.69 -20.79 -10.46
C ARG A 142 2.45 -20.25 -11.18
N LEU A 143 1.27 -20.34 -10.57
CA LEU A 143 0.02 -19.89 -11.16
C LEU A 143 0.09 -18.37 -11.41
N TRP A 144 -0.04 -18.00 -12.68
CA TRP A 144 -0.06 -16.60 -13.10
C TRP A 144 -1.43 -15.99 -12.84
N GLY A 145 -1.47 -14.76 -12.33
CA GLY A 145 -2.74 -14.08 -12.09
C GLY A 145 -3.33 -14.38 -10.71
N GLY A 146 -4.67 -14.34 -10.63
CA GLY A 146 -5.42 -14.56 -9.40
C GLY A 146 -5.21 -13.42 -8.41
N GLY A 147 -4.47 -13.68 -7.34
CA GLY A 147 -4.06 -12.66 -6.37
C GLY A 147 -3.00 -11.70 -6.91
N HIS A 148 -2.31 -12.05 -8.01
CA HIS A 148 -1.16 -11.31 -8.53
C HIS A 148 -1.47 -10.64 -9.89
N THR A 149 -1.12 -9.37 -10.06
CA THR A 149 -1.17 -8.64 -11.33
C THR A 149 0.09 -8.92 -12.14
N GLU A 150 -0.05 -9.33 -13.41
CA GLU A 150 1.06 -9.47 -14.37
C GLU A 150 2.25 -10.30 -13.85
N THR A 151 2.00 -11.22 -12.91
CA THR A 151 3.01 -12.11 -12.35
C THR A 151 2.38 -13.31 -11.63
N ASN A 152 3.21 -14.05 -10.89
CA ASN A 152 2.82 -15.08 -9.94
C ASN A 152 3.51 -14.83 -8.58
N ALA A 153 3.36 -15.76 -7.64
CA ALA A 153 3.92 -15.62 -6.30
C ALA A 153 5.44 -15.37 -6.27
N TRP A 154 6.19 -15.88 -7.25
CA TRP A 154 7.64 -15.63 -7.36
C TRP A 154 7.97 -14.17 -7.63
N GLY A 155 7.22 -13.51 -8.52
CA GLY A 155 7.47 -12.09 -8.82
C GLY A 155 7.08 -11.19 -7.66
N SER A 156 5.95 -11.48 -6.99
CA SER A 156 5.49 -10.69 -5.85
C SER A 156 6.30 -10.92 -4.56
N ARG A 157 7.07 -12.02 -4.46
CA ARG A 157 7.82 -12.40 -3.26
C ARG A 157 8.72 -11.28 -2.72
N PHE A 158 9.27 -10.45 -3.60
CA PHE A 158 10.25 -9.43 -3.26
C PHE A 158 9.65 -8.00 -3.26
N SER A 159 8.33 -7.87 -3.40
CA SER A 159 7.64 -6.58 -3.62
C SER A 159 7.36 -5.79 -2.32
N ILE A 160 8.32 -5.78 -1.39
CA ILE A 160 8.28 -5.00 -0.14
C ILE A 160 9.60 -4.24 0.11
N PRO A 161 10.08 -3.43 -0.85
CA PRO A 161 11.39 -2.77 -0.76
C PRO A 161 11.51 -1.79 0.42
N HIS A 162 10.38 -1.35 1.00
CA HIS A 162 10.33 -0.47 2.16
C HIS A 162 10.56 -1.17 3.50
N ASP A 163 10.53 -2.51 3.55
CA ASP A 163 10.73 -3.29 4.77
C ASP A 163 11.52 -4.57 4.50
N GLY A 164 12.78 -4.61 4.94
CA GLY A 164 13.68 -5.77 4.77
C GLY A 164 13.53 -6.84 5.86
N GLY A 165 12.48 -6.78 6.69
CA GLY A 165 12.30 -7.63 7.88
C GLY A 165 11.59 -8.98 7.67
N LEU A 166 11.26 -9.34 6.43
CA LEU A 166 10.58 -10.61 6.07
C LEU A 166 11.51 -11.55 5.30
#